data_AF-C2L0N5-F1
#
_entry.id   AF-C2L0N5-F1
#
_cell.length_a   1.000
_cell.length_b   1.000
_cell.length_c   1.000
_cell.angle_alpha   90.00
_cell.angle_beta   90.00
_cell.angle_gamma   90.00
#
_symmetry.space_group_name_H-M   'P 1'
#
loop_
_entity.id
_entity.type
_entity.pdbx_description
1 polymer ?
#
loop_
_entity_poly.entity_id
_entity_poly.type
_entity_poly.pdbx_seq_one_letter_code
_entity_poly.pdbx_strand_id
1 'polypeptide(L)'
;MFGRRIVMADSRTSQFIERIPVGPLALMPLKSIEPLGKKVNDYLVTWRTKRESEHKETLAFSGYQKSDYIVPTRISRFGTGEAKGEILESVRGVDIYLMVDVMNYSMTYSIFGHVNHMSPDDHYADLKRLIAATTGKAKRINVIMPFMYESRQHKRSGRESLDCAMMLQELHEMGVE
;
A
#
# COMPACT_ATOMS: atom_id res chain seq x y z
N MET A 1 55.62 -24.94 -12.45
CA MET A 1 55.32 -24.21 -11.21
C MET A 1 54.15 -23.27 -11.52
N PHE A 2 52.92 -23.69 -11.22
CA PHE A 2 51.69 -22.98 -11.59
C PHE A 2 51.38 -21.90 -10.56
N GLY A 3 51.44 -20.63 -10.96
CA GLY A 3 50.94 -19.51 -10.16
C GLY A 3 49.42 -19.44 -10.25
N ARG A 4 48.72 -19.88 -9.19
CA ARG A 4 47.27 -19.64 -9.03
C ARG A 4 47.06 -18.14 -8.77
N ARG A 5 46.51 -17.43 -9.76
CA ARG A 5 45.86 -16.14 -9.55
C ARG A 5 44.66 -16.36 -8.64
N ILE A 6 44.74 -15.83 -7.42
CA ILE A 6 43.57 -15.63 -6.57
C ILE A 6 42.73 -14.54 -7.24
N VAL A 7 41.62 -14.95 -7.86
CA VAL A 7 40.60 -14.01 -8.31
C VAL A 7 39.92 -13.50 -7.04
N MET A 8 40.20 -12.26 -6.65
CA MET A 8 39.43 -11.59 -5.61
C MET A 8 37.98 -11.54 -6.06
N ALA A 9 37.08 -12.12 -5.27
CA ALA A 9 35.65 -11.95 -5.45
C ALA A 9 35.32 -10.46 -5.33
N ASP A 10 34.71 -9.89 -6.38
CA ASP A 10 34.26 -8.51 -6.43
C ASP A 10 33.28 -8.27 -5.27
N SER A 11 33.58 -7.29 -4.41
CA SER A 11 32.75 -6.91 -3.27
C SER A 11 31.35 -6.42 -3.65
N ARG A 12 31.09 -6.25 -4.96
CA ARG A 12 29.76 -5.98 -5.49
C ARG A 12 28.88 -7.22 -5.50
N THR A 13 29.42 -8.43 -5.69
CA THR A 13 28.63 -9.67 -5.81
C THR A 13 27.96 -10.06 -4.48
N SER A 14 28.55 -9.69 -3.33
CA SER A 14 27.98 -9.96 -2.00
C SER A 14 26.78 -9.08 -1.62
N GLN A 15 26.54 -7.95 -2.31
CA GLN A 15 25.33 -7.12 -2.10
C GLN A 15 24.09 -7.62 -2.88
N PHE A 16 24.26 -8.58 -3.80
CA PHE A 16 23.15 -9.05 -4.65
C PHE A 16 22.22 -10.04 -3.96
N ILE A 17 22.68 -10.73 -2.92
CA ILE A 17 21.89 -11.75 -2.21
C ILE A 17 20.84 -11.12 -1.26
N GLU A 18 20.99 -9.85 -0.87
CA GLU A 18 20.14 -9.19 0.14
C GLU A 18 18.82 -8.56 -0.37
N ARG A 19 18.52 -8.61 -1.67
CA ARG A 19 17.34 -7.91 -2.23
C ARG A 19 16.35 -8.81 -2.94
N ILE A 20 16.35 -10.10 -2.62
CA ILE A 20 15.29 -11.01 -3.08
C ILE A 20 13.99 -10.54 -2.40
N PRO A 21 12.94 -10.21 -3.17
CA PRO A 21 11.65 -9.83 -2.60
C PRO A 21 11.15 -10.96 -1.72
N VAL A 22 10.84 -10.62 -0.47
CA VAL A 22 10.31 -11.57 0.51
C VAL A 22 8.91 -12.06 0.09
N GLY A 23 8.18 -11.27 -0.71
CA GLY A 23 6.93 -11.63 -1.39
C GLY A 23 6.67 -10.71 -2.60
N PRO A 24 5.69 -11.05 -3.46
CA PRO A 24 5.28 -10.16 -4.55
C PRO A 24 4.69 -8.87 -3.97
N LEU A 25 5.00 -7.74 -4.58
CA LEU A 25 4.51 -6.41 -4.18
C LEU A 25 3.20 -6.09 -4.88
N ALA A 26 2.30 -5.41 -4.16
CA ALA A 26 1.07 -4.83 -4.67
C ALA A 26 0.87 -3.41 -4.14
N LEU A 27 0.42 -2.51 -5.02
CA LEU A 27 -0.11 -1.20 -4.64
C LEU A 27 -1.64 -1.27 -4.58
N MET A 28 -2.24 -0.63 -3.59
CA MET A 28 -3.68 -0.50 -3.46
C MET A 28 -4.04 0.97 -3.16
N PRO A 29 -3.88 1.87 -4.15
CA PRO A 29 -4.27 3.26 -3.97
C PRO A 29 -5.79 3.39 -3.88
N LEU A 30 -6.26 3.99 -2.80
CA LEU A 30 -7.66 4.38 -2.67
C LEU A 30 -7.98 5.52 -3.65
N LYS A 31 -9.28 5.71 -3.91
CA LYS A 31 -9.75 6.72 -4.86
C LYS A 31 -9.27 8.14 -4.50
N SER A 32 -9.09 8.44 -3.22
CA SER A 32 -8.60 9.73 -2.73
C SER A 32 -7.16 10.05 -3.14
N ILE A 33 -6.35 9.08 -3.52
CA ILE A 33 -4.92 9.27 -3.85
C ILE A 33 -4.52 8.63 -5.18
N GLU A 34 -5.51 8.22 -6.00
CA GLU A 34 -5.31 7.51 -7.27
C GLU A 34 -4.28 8.18 -8.20
N PRO A 35 -4.23 9.52 -8.39
CA PRO A 35 -3.22 10.14 -9.26
C PRO A 35 -1.78 9.92 -8.78
N LEU A 36 -1.54 9.95 -7.46
CA LEU A 36 -0.21 9.68 -6.91
C LEU A 36 0.09 8.17 -6.98
N GLY A 37 -0.88 7.32 -6.65
CA GLY A 37 -0.74 5.87 -6.77
C GLY A 37 -0.34 5.43 -8.18
N LYS A 38 -0.96 6.02 -9.20
CA LYS A 38 -0.60 5.76 -10.61
C LYS A 38 0.84 6.20 -10.91
N LYS A 39 1.28 7.36 -10.43
CA LYS A 39 2.67 7.83 -10.63
C LYS A 39 3.69 6.89 -9.99
N VAL A 40 3.42 6.40 -8.78
CA VAL A 40 4.27 5.41 -8.10
C VAL A 40 4.30 4.11 -8.89
N ASN A 41 3.15 3.63 -9.36
CA ASN A 41 3.07 2.44 -10.21
C ASN A 41 3.92 2.57 -11.48
N ASP A 42 3.71 3.64 -12.27
CA ASP A 42 4.44 3.89 -13.51
C ASP A 42 5.97 3.96 -13.26
N TYR A 43 6.37 4.57 -12.14
CA TYR A 43 7.76 4.60 -11.70
C TYR A 43 8.28 3.20 -11.37
N LEU A 44 7.56 2.39 -10.59
CA LEU A 44 7.96 1.03 -10.22
C LEU A 44 8.10 0.13 -11.44
N VAL A 45 7.16 0.19 -12.38
CA VAL A 45 7.24 -0.53 -13.66
C VAL A 45 8.51 -0.13 -14.40
N THR A 46 8.70 1.17 -14.63
CA THR A 46 9.87 1.68 -15.36
C THR A 46 11.18 1.30 -14.67
N TRP A 47 11.25 1.46 -13.34
CA TRP A 47 12.45 1.20 -12.55
C TRP A 47 12.80 -0.29 -12.52
N ARG A 48 11.82 -1.18 -12.32
CA ARG A 48 12.07 -2.64 -12.33
C ARG A 48 12.40 -3.15 -13.72
N THR A 49 11.76 -2.64 -14.78
CA THR A 49 12.09 -3.02 -16.17
C THR A 49 13.50 -2.58 -16.58
N LYS A 50 13.96 -1.39 -16.17
CA LYS A 50 15.32 -0.90 -16.51
C LYS A 50 16.44 -1.66 -15.80
N ARG A 51 16.18 -2.23 -14.62
CA ARG A 51 17.18 -2.89 -13.78
C ARG A 51 17.48 -4.33 -14.22
N GLU A 52 16.70 -4.88 -15.15
CA GLU A 52 16.66 -6.31 -15.44
C GLU A 52 17.38 -6.72 -16.73
N SER A 53 18.58 -6.18 -16.96
CA SER A 53 19.53 -6.79 -17.91
C SER A 53 20.35 -7.94 -17.31
N GLU A 54 20.32 -8.19 -15.99
CA GLU A 54 21.37 -9.00 -15.33
C GLU A 54 20.96 -10.41 -14.83
N HIS A 55 19.71 -10.73 -14.45
CA HIS A 55 19.40 -12.05 -13.83
C HIS A 55 17.97 -12.62 -14.09
N LYS A 56 17.53 -12.69 -15.36
CA LYS A 56 16.16 -13.03 -15.78
C LYS A 56 15.60 -14.43 -15.42
N GLU A 57 16.43 -15.42 -15.08
CA GLU A 57 15.99 -16.83 -15.13
C GLU A 57 15.81 -17.52 -13.77
N THR A 58 15.86 -16.81 -12.64
CA THR A 58 15.68 -17.46 -11.34
C THR A 58 14.20 -17.46 -10.94
N LEU A 59 13.64 -18.64 -10.61
CA LEU A 59 12.26 -18.84 -10.13
C LEU A 59 11.85 -17.89 -8.98
N ALA A 60 12.84 -17.42 -8.20
CA ALA A 60 12.69 -16.45 -7.12
C ALA A 60 12.19 -15.05 -7.56
N PHE A 61 12.17 -14.74 -8.87
CA PHE A 61 11.67 -13.48 -9.42
C PHE A 61 10.24 -13.56 -9.98
N SER A 62 9.56 -14.71 -9.84
CA SER A 62 8.16 -14.84 -10.25
C SER A 62 7.27 -13.81 -9.54
N GLY A 63 6.64 -12.91 -10.30
CA GLY A 63 5.82 -11.82 -9.77
C GLY A 63 6.60 -10.57 -9.32
N TYR A 64 7.92 -10.54 -9.47
CA TYR A 64 8.75 -9.36 -9.20
C TYR A 64 8.57 -8.28 -10.26
N GLN A 65 8.58 -8.66 -11.54
CA GLN A 65 8.23 -7.77 -12.64
C GLN A 65 6.77 -7.97 -13.03
N LYS A 66 6.02 -6.88 -12.96
CA LYS A 66 4.65 -6.78 -13.49
C LYS A 66 4.56 -5.55 -14.38
N SER A 67 3.69 -5.60 -15.37
CA SER A 67 3.27 -4.42 -16.15
C SER A 67 2.42 -3.45 -15.34
N ASP A 68 1.82 -3.95 -14.25
CA ASP A 68 1.03 -3.18 -13.30
C ASP A 68 1.14 -3.81 -11.91
N TYR A 69 1.37 -2.99 -10.88
CA TYR A 69 1.38 -3.41 -9.48
C TYR A 69 0.09 -3.04 -8.76
N ILE A 70 -0.81 -2.28 -9.40
CA ILE A 70 -2.07 -1.87 -8.78
C ILE A 70 -3.05 -3.05 -8.75
N VAL A 71 -3.50 -3.37 -7.54
CA VAL A 71 -4.58 -4.31 -7.28
C VAL A 71 -5.91 -3.58 -7.51
N PRO A 72 -6.76 -4.01 -8.44
CA PRO A 72 -8.07 -3.39 -8.64
C PRO A 72 -8.94 -3.57 -7.40
N THR A 73 -9.48 -2.46 -6.91
CA THR A 73 -10.42 -2.43 -5.78
C THR A 73 -11.67 -1.64 -6.13
N ARG A 74 -12.73 -1.86 -5.37
CA ARG A 74 -13.98 -1.13 -5.49
C ARG A 74 -14.51 -0.78 -4.11
N ILE A 75 -14.93 0.47 -3.94
CA ILE A 75 -15.71 0.90 -2.78
C ILE A 75 -17.06 1.38 -3.29
N SER A 76 -18.11 0.65 -2.92
CA SER A 76 -19.49 0.97 -3.29
C SER A 76 -20.19 1.62 -2.10
N ARG A 77 -20.79 2.80 -2.31
CA ARG A 77 -21.58 3.51 -1.29
C ARG A 77 -23.06 3.22 -1.50
N PHE A 78 -23.78 2.94 -0.41
CA PHE A 78 -25.23 2.80 -0.39
C PHE A 78 -25.91 4.16 -0.26
N GLY A 79 -27.21 4.26 -0.53
CA GLY A 79 -27.95 5.52 -0.48
C GLY A 79 -27.99 6.20 0.90
N THR A 80 -27.67 5.45 1.96
CA THR A 80 -27.53 5.91 3.35
C THR A 80 -26.13 6.44 3.69
N GLY A 81 -25.16 6.34 2.77
CA GLY A 81 -23.76 6.71 2.98
C GLY A 81 -22.85 5.60 3.50
N GLU A 82 -23.42 4.47 3.95
CA GLU A 82 -22.68 3.26 4.26
C GLU A 82 -21.89 2.76 3.04
N ALA A 83 -20.82 1.99 3.25
CA ALA A 83 -20.01 1.47 2.14
C ALA A 83 -19.55 0.03 2.33
N LYS A 84 -19.30 -0.62 1.19
CA LYS A 84 -18.68 -1.94 1.04
C LYS A 84 -17.39 -1.81 0.24
N GLY A 85 -16.29 -2.34 0.77
CA GLY A 85 -15.01 -2.48 0.07
C GLY A 85 -14.82 -3.88 -0.52
N GLU A 86 -14.27 -3.95 -1.73
CA GLU A 86 -14.03 -5.19 -2.47
C GLU A 86 -12.63 -5.16 -3.10
N ILE A 87 -11.90 -6.27 -2.98
CA ILE A 87 -10.64 -6.51 -3.70
C ILE A 87 -10.97 -7.44 -4.86
N LEU A 88 -10.65 -7.03 -6.09
CA LEU A 88 -11.10 -7.71 -7.31
C LEU A 88 -10.13 -8.77 -7.83
N GLU A 89 -9.02 -9.00 -7.12
CA GLU A 89 -8.06 -10.06 -7.39
C GLU A 89 -7.51 -10.66 -6.09
N SER A 90 -6.86 -11.83 -6.19
CA SER A 90 -6.27 -12.50 -5.02
C SER A 90 -5.04 -11.76 -4.51
N VAL A 91 -5.03 -11.46 -3.21
CA VAL A 91 -3.89 -10.85 -2.51
C VAL A 91 -3.17 -11.81 -1.56
N ARG A 92 -3.39 -13.13 -1.73
CA ARG A 92 -2.80 -14.15 -0.84
C ARG A 92 -1.27 -14.14 -0.94
N GLY A 93 -0.58 -13.98 0.20
CA GLY A 93 0.88 -14.02 0.28
C GLY A 93 1.58 -12.78 -0.31
N VAL A 94 0.82 -11.73 -0.61
CA VAL A 94 1.32 -10.49 -1.22
C VAL A 94 1.66 -9.46 -0.13
N ASP A 95 2.72 -8.68 -0.35
CA ASP A 95 3.01 -7.49 0.45
C ASP A 95 2.24 -6.30 -0.13
N ILE A 96 1.18 -5.88 0.56
CA ILE A 96 0.27 -4.82 0.11
C ILE A 96 0.74 -3.47 0.65
N TYR A 97 0.69 -2.45 -0.21
CA TYR A 97 0.85 -1.04 0.15
C TYR A 97 -0.46 -0.32 -0.16
N LEU A 98 -1.30 -0.13 0.84
CA LEU A 98 -2.49 0.71 0.74
C LEU A 98 -2.05 2.18 0.76
N MET A 99 -2.67 2.99 -0.08
CA MET A 99 -2.39 4.42 -0.12
C MET A 99 -3.69 5.18 0.09
N VAL A 100 -3.72 6.18 0.97
CA VAL A 100 -4.90 7.00 1.20
C VAL A 100 -4.50 8.45 1.47
N ASP A 101 -5.24 9.39 0.87
CA ASP A 101 -5.21 10.79 1.25
C ASP A 101 -6.49 11.12 2.02
N VAL A 102 -6.39 11.20 3.35
CA VAL A 102 -7.53 11.51 4.22
C VAL A 102 -7.96 12.98 4.13
N MET A 103 -7.14 13.86 3.54
CA MET A 103 -7.45 15.28 3.39
C MET A 103 -8.08 15.61 2.03
N ASN A 104 -8.26 14.63 1.15
CA ASN A 104 -8.82 14.90 -0.17
C ASN A 104 -10.32 15.22 -0.11
N TYR A 105 -10.62 16.52 -0.07
CA TYR A 105 -11.98 17.07 -0.05
C TYR A 105 -12.70 17.06 -1.42
N SER A 106 -11.98 16.79 -2.52
CA SER A 106 -12.59 16.76 -3.86
C SER A 106 -13.45 15.51 -4.11
N MET A 107 -13.34 14.50 -3.25
CA MET A 107 -14.11 13.27 -3.35
C MET A 107 -15.54 13.49 -2.85
N THR A 108 -16.52 13.08 -3.66
CA THR A 108 -17.95 13.21 -3.33
C THR A 108 -18.72 11.90 -3.51
N TYR A 109 -19.85 11.79 -2.82
CA TYR A 109 -20.83 10.71 -2.99
C TYR A 109 -22.26 11.24 -2.79
N SER A 110 -23.27 10.49 -3.23
CA SER A 110 -24.68 10.86 -3.04
C SER A 110 -25.25 10.20 -1.79
N ILE A 111 -25.93 10.98 -0.94
CA ILE A 111 -26.66 10.51 0.22
C ILE A 111 -28.05 11.16 0.21
N PHE A 112 -29.11 10.33 0.19
CA PHE A 112 -30.50 10.81 0.03
C PHE A 112 -30.70 11.83 -1.10
N GLY A 113 -29.99 11.67 -2.23
CA GLY A 113 -30.08 12.58 -3.38
C GLY A 113 -29.28 13.87 -3.26
N HIS A 114 -28.57 14.09 -2.16
CA HIS A 114 -27.68 15.23 -1.95
C HIS A 114 -26.22 14.84 -2.18
N VAL A 115 -25.44 15.76 -2.74
CA VAL A 115 -23.99 15.59 -2.86
C VAL A 115 -23.36 15.83 -1.50
N ASN A 116 -22.63 14.83 -0.99
CA ASN A 116 -21.79 14.95 0.18
C ASN A 116 -20.30 14.90 -0.19
N HIS A 117 -19.48 15.65 0.51
CA HIS A 117 -18.02 15.59 0.40
C HIS A 117 -17.47 14.61 1.43
N MET A 118 -16.50 13.79 1.03
CA MET A 118 -15.84 12.86 1.95
C MET A 118 -14.99 13.61 2.97
N SER A 119 -15.26 13.33 4.24
CA SER A 119 -14.46 13.78 5.39
C SER A 119 -13.20 12.91 5.57
N PRO A 120 -12.24 13.31 6.42
CA PRO A 120 -11.15 12.42 6.84
C PRO A 120 -11.63 11.09 7.39
N ASP A 121 -12.76 11.08 8.11
CA ASP A 121 -13.38 9.87 8.66
C ASP A 121 -13.90 8.94 7.58
N ASP A 122 -14.48 9.48 6.51
CA ASP A 122 -14.95 8.68 5.37
C ASP A 122 -13.79 7.95 4.68
N HIS A 123 -12.68 8.66 4.45
CA HIS A 123 -11.47 8.11 3.85
C HIS A 123 -10.81 7.06 4.75
N TYR A 124 -10.74 7.32 6.05
CA TYR A 124 -10.18 6.38 7.02
C TYR A 124 -11.04 5.11 7.12
N ALA A 125 -12.37 5.24 7.15
CA ALA A 125 -13.28 4.10 7.14
C ALA A 125 -13.12 3.27 5.85
N ASP A 126 -12.87 3.91 4.71
CA ASP A 126 -12.60 3.23 3.44
C ASP A 126 -11.27 2.48 3.42
N LEU A 127 -10.23 3.04 4.04
CA LEU A 127 -8.97 2.32 4.27
C LEU A 127 -9.23 1.03 5.07
N LYS A 128 -9.95 1.14 6.19
CA LYS A 128 -10.28 -0.02 7.04
C LYS A 128 -11.08 -1.07 6.29
N ARG A 129 -12.05 -0.68 5.46
CA ARG A 129 -12.82 -1.62 4.62
C ARG A 129 -11.93 -2.46 3.73
N LEU A 130 -10.94 -1.85 3.08
CA LEU A 130 -10.02 -2.59 2.21
C LEU A 130 -9.03 -3.44 2.99
N ILE A 131 -8.54 -2.98 4.15
CA ILE A 131 -7.72 -3.82 5.05
C ILE A 131 -8.52 -5.06 5.48
N ALA A 132 -9.76 -4.89 5.94
CA ALA A 132 -10.62 -5.99 6.35
C ALA A 132 -10.91 -6.96 5.18
N ALA A 133 -11.10 -6.44 3.96
CA ALA A 133 -11.32 -7.25 2.76
C ALA A 133 -10.12 -8.14 2.38
N THR A 134 -8.91 -7.89 2.91
CA THR A 134 -7.77 -8.80 2.75
C THR A 134 -7.97 -10.14 3.47
N THR A 135 -8.85 -10.19 4.48
CA THR A 135 -9.18 -11.39 5.29
C THR A 135 -7.96 -12.10 5.90
N GLY A 136 -6.91 -11.34 6.22
CA GLY A 136 -5.65 -11.87 6.76
C GLY A 136 -4.90 -12.81 5.80
N LYS A 137 -5.19 -12.73 4.50
CA LYS A 137 -4.51 -13.53 3.47
C LYS A 137 -3.30 -12.81 2.88
N ALA A 138 -3.23 -11.49 3.00
CA ALA A 138 -2.03 -10.72 2.70
C ALA A 138 -0.87 -11.21 3.56
N LYS A 139 0.35 -11.16 3.03
CA LYS A 139 1.56 -11.49 3.81
C LYS A 139 1.88 -10.36 4.78
N ARG A 140 1.83 -9.13 4.30
CA ARG A 140 2.03 -7.89 5.08
C ARG A 140 1.12 -6.81 4.54
N ILE A 141 0.70 -5.92 5.43
CA ILE A 141 -0.16 -4.77 5.10
C ILE A 141 0.60 -3.51 5.54
N ASN A 142 0.90 -2.65 4.57
CA ASN A 142 1.55 -1.37 4.79
C ASN A 142 0.58 -0.26 4.41
N VAL A 143 0.55 0.83 5.18
CA VAL A 143 -0.29 2.00 4.89
C VAL A 143 0.58 3.21 4.62
N ILE A 144 0.40 3.81 3.43
CA ILE A 144 0.99 5.08 3.03
C ILE A 144 -0.09 6.14 3.12
N MET A 145 0.06 7.01 4.11
CA MET A 145 -0.88 8.09 4.40
C MET A 145 -0.10 9.41 4.44
N PRO A 146 0.01 10.17 3.32
CA PRO A 146 0.89 11.33 3.25
C PRO A 146 0.56 12.42 4.29
N PHE A 147 -0.73 12.57 4.59
CA PHE A 147 -1.20 13.40 5.70
C PHE A 147 -1.82 12.49 6.76
N MET A 148 -1.21 12.42 7.95
CA MET A 148 -1.64 11.52 9.00
C MET A 148 -3.02 11.91 9.57
N TYR A 149 -3.94 10.95 9.64
CA TYR A 149 -5.31 11.12 10.14
C TYR A 149 -5.34 11.70 11.56
N GLU A 150 -6.13 12.76 11.74
CA GLU A 150 -6.31 13.50 13.00
C GLU A 150 -5.02 13.88 13.75
N SER A 151 -3.91 14.00 13.01
CA SER A 151 -2.57 14.15 13.59
C SER A 151 -2.28 15.49 14.26
N ARG A 152 -3.18 16.48 14.14
CA ARG A 152 -3.00 17.80 14.78
C ARG A 152 -2.95 17.68 16.30
N GLN A 153 -3.78 16.82 16.88
CA GLN A 153 -3.83 16.58 18.32
C GLN A 153 -2.90 15.44 18.72
N HIS A 154 -1.65 15.79 19.07
CA HIS A 154 -0.59 14.83 19.38
C HIS A 154 -0.44 14.52 20.89
N LYS A 155 -1.12 15.26 21.78
CA LYS A 155 -1.04 15.06 23.23
C LYS A 155 -2.35 15.44 23.94
N ARG A 156 -2.63 14.80 25.07
CA ARG A 156 -3.74 15.21 25.97
C ARG A 156 -3.25 16.27 26.94
N SER A 157 -3.95 17.39 26.98
CA SER A 157 -3.82 18.46 27.98
C SER A 157 -5.03 18.49 28.93
N GLY A 158 -6.12 17.78 28.59
CA GLY A 158 -7.34 17.71 29.39
C GLY A 158 -8.25 16.54 29.02
N ARG A 159 -9.56 16.74 29.16
CA ARG A 159 -10.60 15.75 28.78
C ARG A 159 -10.93 15.86 27.29
N GLU A 160 -10.00 15.42 26.44
CA GLU A 160 -10.09 15.51 24.97
C GLU A 160 -9.75 14.17 24.29
N SER A 161 -10.21 14.01 23.05
CA SER A 161 -9.91 12.82 22.23
C SER A 161 -8.44 12.80 21.77
N LEU A 162 -7.97 11.62 21.37
CA LEU A 162 -6.66 11.42 20.72
C LEU A 162 -6.86 10.50 19.53
N ASP A 163 -7.59 11.00 18.55
CA ASP A 163 -8.11 10.17 17.45
C ASP A 163 -6.98 9.62 16.58
N CYS A 164 -5.89 10.37 16.38
CA CYS A 164 -4.69 9.85 15.73
C CYS A 164 -4.09 8.65 16.49
N ALA A 165 -4.00 8.73 17.82
CA ALA A 165 -3.43 7.64 18.62
C ALA A 165 -4.34 6.40 18.60
N MET A 166 -5.66 6.60 18.65
CA MET A 166 -6.64 5.53 18.54
C MET A 166 -6.60 4.86 17.16
N MET A 167 -6.52 5.66 16.10
CA MET A 167 -6.35 5.18 14.72
C MET A 167 -5.09 4.32 14.57
N LEU A 168 -3.95 4.75 15.12
CA LEU A 168 -2.70 3.98 15.01
C LEU A 168 -2.81 2.61 15.71
N GLN A 169 -3.47 2.55 16.87
CA GLN A 169 -3.72 1.29 17.56
C GLN A 169 -4.68 0.40 16.77
N GLU A 170 -5.76 0.97 16.23
CA GLU A 170 -6.73 0.24 15.42
C GLU A 170 -6.08 -0.35 14.16
N LEU A 171 -5.26 0.43 13.43
CA LEU A 171 -4.51 -0.08 12.27
C LEU A 171 -3.55 -1.21 12.64
N HIS A 172 -2.85 -1.09 13.77
CA HIS A 172 -1.97 -2.15 14.27
C HIS A 172 -2.75 -3.43 14.58
N GLU A 173 -3.90 -3.32 15.26
CA GLU A 173 -4.78 -4.46 15.56
C GLU A 173 -5.36 -5.10 14.28
N MET A 174 -5.55 -4.31 13.22
CA MET A 174 -5.97 -4.80 11.91
C MET A 174 -4.83 -5.45 11.09
N GLY A 175 -3.61 -5.52 11.63
CA GLY A 175 -2.47 -6.19 11.03
C GLY A 175 -1.60 -5.31 10.13
N VAL A 176 -1.62 -3.99 10.32
CA VAL A 176 -0.68 -3.06 9.67
C VAL A 176 0.68 -3.13 10.38
N GLU A 177 1.76 -3.20 9.59
CA GLU A 177 3.17 -3.27 10.03
C GLU A 177 3.97 -2.01 9.68
#